data_AF-A0A2S3ZCU6-F1
#
_entry.id   AF-A0A2S3ZCU6-F1
#
_cell.length_a   1.000
_cell.length_b   1.000
_cell.length_c   1.000
_cell.angle_alpha   90.00
_cell.angle_beta   90.00
_cell.angle_gamma   90.00
#
_symmetry.space_group_name_H-M   'P 1'
#
loop_
_entity.id
_entity.type
_entity.pdbx_description
1 polymer ?
#
loop_
_entity_poly.entity_id
_entity_poly.type
_entity_poly.pdbx_seq_one_letter_code
_entity_poly.pdbx_strand_id
1 'polypeptide(L)'
;MIDWAAFLVVAAAALVSSAVVVSLYSLGLRLLTTAGRIPTVEPAEFTGAITVLSPARAAKDAKRARKALKANPLTDIQKSVAQYAGYLCFALCGLIVLYGVYLIVPALHR
;
A
#
# COMPACT_ATOMS: atom_id res chain seq x y z
N MET A 1 -31.70 -14.77 -24.72
CA MET A 1 -32.38 -13.92 -23.71
C MET A 1 -31.28 -13.34 -22.83
N ILE A 2 -31.30 -12.05 -22.50
CA ILE A 2 -30.22 -11.42 -21.70
C ILE A 2 -30.30 -11.96 -20.26
N ASP A 3 -29.18 -12.45 -19.74
CA ASP A 3 -29.06 -12.86 -18.34
C ASP A 3 -28.69 -11.66 -17.48
N TRP A 4 -29.70 -10.99 -16.93
CA TRP A 4 -29.53 -9.83 -16.04
C TRP A 4 -28.83 -10.19 -14.72
N ALA A 5 -28.91 -11.44 -14.28
CA ALA A 5 -28.27 -11.89 -13.04
C ALA A 5 -26.73 -11.95 -13.20
N ALA A 6 -26.25 -12.37 -14.36
CA ALA A 6 -24.82 -12.41 -14.66
C ALA A 6 -24.15 -11.02 -14.52
N PHE A 7 -24.83 -9.96 -14.96
CA PHE A 7 -24.34 -8.58 -14.79
C PHE A 7 -24.20 -8.17 -13.32
N LEU A 8 -25.18 -8.51 -12.47
CA LEU A 8 -25.13 -8.22 -11.03
C LEU A 8 -23.99 -8.98 -10.34
N VAL A 9 -23.76 -10.24 -10.73
CA VAL A 9 -22.67 -11.04 -10.20
C VAL A 9 -21.32 -10.41 -10.52
N VAL A 10 -21.09 -9.98 -11.77
CA VAL A 10 -19.84 -9.32 -12.18
C VAL A 10 -19.65 -8.00 -11.43
N ALA A 11 -20.71 -7.20 -11.31
CA ALA A 11 -20.66 -5.92 -10.58
C ALA A 11 -20.28 -6.14 -9.10
N ALA A 12 -20.93 -7.09 -8.43
CA ALA A 12 -20.63 -7.43 -7.04
C ALA A 12 -19.20 -7.99 -6.89
N ALA A 13 -18.79 -8.91 -7.77
CA ALA A 13 -17.46 -9.49 -7.75
C ALA A 13 -16.36 -8.43 -7.96
N ALA A 14 -16.57 -7.49 -8.87
CA ALA A 14 -15.63 -6.39 -9.12
C ALA A 14 -15.53 -5.44 -7.91
N LEU A 15 -16.66 -5.05 -7.33
CA LEU A 15 -16.69 -4.19 -6.14
C LEU A 15 -16.00 -4.84 -4.94
N VAL A 16 -16.32 -6.11 -4.65
CA VAL A 16 -15.72 -6.85 -3.55
C VAL A 16 -14.22 -7.04 -3.77
N SER A 17 -13.81 -7.44 -4.98
CA SER A 17 -12.40 -7.62 -5.31
C SER A 17 -11.61 -6.31 -5.15
N SER A 18 -12.16 -5.20 -5.65
CA SER A 18 -11.56 -3.87 -5.48
C SER A 18 -11.43 -3.49 -4.01
N ALA A 19 -12.50 -3.65 -3.23
CA ALA A 19 -12.49 -3.34 -1.80
C ALA A 19 -11.44 -4.16 -1.03
N VAL A 20 -11.30 -5.46 -1.36
CA VAL A 20 -10.31 -6.36 -0.74
C VAL A 20 -8.89 -5.89 -1.05
N VAL A 21 -8.55 -5.67 -2.33
CA VAL A 21 -7.21 -5.25 -2.76
C VAL A 21 -6.83 -3.90 -2.14
N VAL A 22 -7.73 -2.91 -2.19
CA VAL A 22 -7.49 -1.59 -1.62
C VAL A 22 -7.31 -1.67 -0.11
N SER A 23 -8.16 -2.40 0.59
CA SER A 23 -8.07 -2.57 2.05
C SER A 23 -6.76 -3.24 2.46
N LEU A 24 -6.35 -4.28 1.74
CA LEU A 24 -5.12 -5.01 2.01
C LEU A 24 -3.88 -4.13 1.79
N TYR A 25 -3.88 -3.34 0.71
CA TYR A 25 -2.81 -2.37 0.43
C TYR A 25 -2.75 -1.26 1.50
N SER A 26 -3.89 -0.64 1.83
CA SER A 26 -3.98 0.39 2.87
C SER A 26 -3.57 -0.14 4.24
N LEU A 27 -3.97 -1.37 4.58
CA LEU A 27 -3.56 -2.05 5.81
C LEU A 27 -2.05 -2.31 5.82
N GLY A 28 -1.48 -2.78 4.71
CA GLY A 28 -0.04 -3.00 4.56
C GLY A 28 0.76 -1.72 4.81
N LEU A 29 0.35 -0.60 4.22
CA LEU A 29 0.96 0.72 4.47
C LEU A 29 0.83 1.16 5.93
N ARG A 30 -0.34 0.94 6.54
CA ARG A 30 -0.57 1.29 7.95
C ARG A 30 0.30 0.45 8.90
N LEU A 31 0.46 -0.84 8.63
CA LEU A 31 1.32 -1.72 9.42
C LEU A 31 2.79 -1.32 9.29
N LEU A 32 3.25 -1.00 8.07
CA LEU A 32 4.63 -0.59 7.82
C LEU A 32 4.96 0.76 8.48
N THR A 33 4.05 1.72 8.42
CA THR A 33 4.20 3.00 9.13
C THR A 33 4.21 2.82 10.65
N THR A 34 3.36 1.93 11.18
CA THR A 34 3.32 1.58 12.61
C THR A 34 4.61 0.92 13.08
N ALA A 35 5.25 0.09 12.23
CA ALA A 35 6.55 -0.50 12.48
C ALA A 35 7.72 0.52 12.53
N GLY A 36 7.46 1.80 12.27
CA GLY A 36 8.50 2.83 12.21
C GLY A 36 9.20 2.90 10.86
N ARG A 37 8.58 2.43 9.78
CA ARG A 37 9.05 2.68 8.41
C ARG A 37 8.13 3.73 7.79
N ILE A 38 8.36 4.98 8.18
CA ILE A 38 7.64 6.12 7.61
C ILE A 38 8.18 6.31 6.18
N PRO A 39 7.35 6.27 5.13
CA PRO A 39 7.79 6.51 3.75
C PRO A 39 8.01 8.02 3.51
N THR A 40 8.91 8.63 4.29
CA THR A 40 9.42 9.97 3.98
C THR A 40 10.63 9.81 3.07
N VAL A 41 10.43 10.00 1.78
CA VAL A 41 11.53 10.19 0.84
C VAL A 41 12.20 11.52 1.22
N GLU A 42 13.53 11.53 1.49
CA GLU A 42 14.22 12.83 1.56
C GLU A 42 14.01 13.49 0.20
N PRO A 43 13.48 14.72 0.15
CA PRO A 43 13.05 15.32 -1.10
C PRO A 43 14.28 15.41 -2.01
N ALA A 44 14.37 14.49 -2.97
CA ALA A 44 15.28 14.63 -4.08
C ALA A 44 14.89 15.95 -4.73
N GLU A 45 15.83 16.87 -4.85
CA GLU A 45 15.63 18.09 -5.62
C GLU A 45 15.35 17.69 -7.06
N PHE A 46 14.08 17.48 -7.38
CA PHE A 46 13.64 17.42 -8.76
C PHE A 46 13.81 18.84 -9.29
N THR A 47 14.85 19.04 -10.07
CA THR A 47 15.29 20.30 -10.70
C THR A 47 14.24 20.94 -11.63
N GLY A 48 12.98 20.51 -11.60
CA GLY A 48 11.88 21.03 -12.41
C GLY A 48 10.45 20.84 -11.88
N ALA A 49 10.22 20.61 -10.57
CA ALA A 49 8.86 20.36 -10.04
C ALA A 49 8.28 21.52 -9.20
N ILE A 50 7.00 21.83 -9.42
CA ILE A 50 6.19 22.98 -8.92
C ILE A 50 6.00 23.08 -7.39
N THR A 51 6.57 22.18 -6.58
CA THR A 51 6.60 22.35 -5.12
C THR A 51 8.03 22.36 -4.62
N VAL A 52 8.70 23.52 -4.72
CA VAL A 52 9.93 23.78 -3.98
C VAL A 52 9.57 23.80 -2.49
N LEU A 53 9.66 22.64 -1.82
CA LEU A 53 9.76 22.62 -0.38
C LEU A 53 11.07 23.32 -0.05
N SER A 54 11.00 24.48 0.61
CA SER A 54 12.20 25.13 1.13
C SER A 54 13.06 24.12 1.90
N PRO A 55 14.41 24.14 1.76
CA PRO A 55 15.29 23.18 2.42
C PRO A 55 15.09 23.15 3.94
N ALA A 56 14.65 24.26 4.53
CA ALA A 56 14.29 24.35 5.94
C ALA A 56 13.03 23.52 6.29
N ARG A 57 12.03 23.47 5.42
CA ARG A 57 10.82 22.66 5.63
C ARG A 57 11.12 21.17 5.47
N ALA A 58 11.91 20.81 4.47
CA ALA A 58 12.42 19.45 4.28
C ALA A 58 13.18 18.95 5.53
N ALA A 59 14.12 19.75 6.04
CA ALA A 59 14.88 19.42 7.25
C ALA A 59 13.98 19.29 8.49
N LYS A 60 12.94 20.12 8.62
CA LYS A 60 11.98 20.07 9.73
C LYS A 60 11.13 18.81 9.69
N ASP A 61 10.67 18.41 8.52
CA ASP A 61 9.86 17.21 8.33
C ASP A 61 10.70 15.94 8.55
N ALA A 62 11.96 15.93 8.11
CA ALA A 62 12.91 14.87 8.43
C ALA A 62 13.20 14.76 9.94
N LYS A 63 13.33 15.89 10.66
CA LYS A 63 13.49 15.89 12.13
C LYS A 63 12.23 15.36 12.83
N ARG A 64 11.04 15.72 12.36
CA ARG A 64 9.76 15.21 12.89
C ARG A 64 9.64 13.70 12.68
N ALA A 65 10.01 13.21 11.49
CA ALA A 65 10.06 11.77 11.21
C ALA A 65 11.03 11.06 12.17
N ARG A 66 12.28 11.52 12.31
CA ARG A 66 13.26 10.95 13.26
C ARG A 66 12.75 10.95 14.71
N LYS A 67 12.05 12.00 15.14
CA LYS A 67 11.45 12.07 16.49
C LYS A 67 10.30 11.07 16.64
N ALA A 68 9.44 10.92 15.62
CA ALA A 68 8.35 9.94 15.62
C ALA A 68 8.89 8.50 15.68
N LEU A 69 10.00 8.21 15.00
CA LEU A 69 10.67 6.90 15.10
C LEU A 69 11.16 6.59 16.52
N LYS A 70 11.81 7.57 17.18
CA LYS A 70 12.29 7.43 18.56
C LYS A 70 11.16 7.34 19.57
N ALA A 71 10.04 7.99 19.30
CA ALA A 71 8.86 8.01 20.17
C ALA A 71 7.93 6.79 19.97
N ASN A 72 8.30 5.81 19.14
CA ASN A 72 7.46 4.66 18.87
C ASN A 72 7.27 3.83 20.17
N PRO A 73 6.04 3.70 20.69
CA PRO A 73 5.76 3.00 21.94
C PRO A 73 5.80 1.47 21.83
N LEU A 74 5.99 0.92 20.63
CA LEU A 74 5.98 -0.53 20.39
C LEU A 74 7.29 -1.18 20.83
N THR A 75 7.17 -2.40 21.35
CA THR A 75 8.31 -3.29 21.58
C THR A 75 8.92 -3.73 20.24
N ASP A 76 10.18 -4.16 20.25
CA ASP A 76 10.87 -4.55 19.02
C ASP A 76 10.21 -5.74 18.31
N ILE A 77 9.66 -6.70 19.08
CA ILE A 77 8.89 -7.81 18.52
C ILE A 77 7.63 -7.29 17.81
N GLN A 78 6.88 -6.38 18.41
CA GLN A 78 5.68 -5.82 17.79
C GLN A 78 5.99 -5.07 16.49
N LYS A 79 7.12 -4.36 16.44
CA LYS A 79 7.59 -3.70 15.21
C LYS A 79 7.90 -4.72 14.11
N SER A 80 8.64 -5.78 14.44
CA SER A 80 8.96 -6.84 13.49
C SER A 80 7.70 -7.56 13.00
N VAL A 81 6.76 -7.90 13.90
CA VAL A 81 5.48 -8.51 13.52
C VAL A 81 4.69 -7.60 12.59
N ALA A 82 4.55 -6.31 12.91
CA ALA A 82 3.88 -5.35 12.05
C ALA A 82 4.54 -5.23 10.67
N GLN A 83 5.88 -5.27 10.62
CA GLN A 83 6.63 -5.24 9.36
C GLN A 83 6.36 -6.49 8.50
N TYR A 84 6.49 -7.70 9.07
CA TYR A 84 6.23 -8.93 8.34
C TYR A 84 4.77 -9.04 7.90
N ALA A 85 3.83 -8.65 8.75
CA ALA A 85 2.41 -8.60 8.39
C ALA A 85 2.14 -7.60 7.26
N GLY A 86 2.83 -6.45 7.26
CA GLY A 86 2.77 -5.48 6.16
C GLY A 86 3.26 -6.07 4.84
N TYR A 87 4.42 -6.74 4.84
CA TYR A 87 4.93 -7.42 3.63
C TYR A 87 4.01 -8.55 3.16
N LEU A 88 3.44 -9.31 4.08
CA LEU A 88 2.46 -10.34 3.75
C LEU A 88 1.23 -9.73 3.04
N CYS A 89 0.72 -8.59 3.53
CA CYS A 89 -0.38 -7.88 2.88
C CYS A 89 -0.03 -7.48 1.44
N PHE A 90 1.16 -6.92 1.20
CA PHE A 90 1.59 -6.57 -0.15
C PHE A 90 1.80 -7.79 -1.05
N ALA A 91 2.36 -8.88 -0.53
CA ALA A 91 2.52 -10.11 -1.28
C ALA A 91 1.16 -10.71 -1.69
N LEU A 92 0.22 -10.80 -0.75
CA LEU A 92 -1.14 -11.25 -1.01
C LEU A 92 -1.86 -10.34 -2.03
N CYS A 93 -1.69 -9.02 -1.92
CA CYS A 93 -2.22 -8.06 -2.89
C CYS A 93 -1.66 -8.31 -4.30
N GLY A 94 -0.34 -8.49 -4.41
CA GLY A 94 0.32 -8.81 -5.68
C GLY A 94 -0.18 -10.13 -6.26
N LEU A 95 -0.33 -11.17 -5.44
CA LEU A 95 -0.85 -12.47 -5.87
C LEU A 95 -2.30 -12.37 -6.38
N ILE A 96 -3.16 -11.62 -5.69
CA ILE A 96 -4.55 -11.40 -6.12
C ILE A 96 -4.58 -10.70 -7.49
N VAL A 97 -3.77 -9.67 -7.70
CA VAL A 97 -3.69 -8.95 -8.97
C VAL A 97 -3.15 -9.85 -10.09
N LEU A 98 -2.06 -10.58 -9.83
CA LEU A 98 -1.48 -11.52 -10.79
C LEU A 98 -2.46 -12.62 -11.17
N TYR A 99 -3.22 -13.13 -10.20
CA TYR A 99 -4.28 -14.11 -10.45
C TYR A 99 -5.41 -13.51 -11.30
N GLY A 100 -5.82 -12.26 -11.02
CA GLY A 100 -6.76 -11.54 -11.87
C GLY A 100 -6.27 -11.39 -13.32
N VAL A 101 -5.01 -11.01 -13.52
CA VAL A 101 -4.40 -10.91 -14.86
C VAL A 101 -4.35 -12.27 -15.55
N TYR A 102 -3.96 -13.33 -14.83
CA TYR A 102 -3.95 -14.70 -15.33
C TYR A 102 -5.33 -15.13 -15.85
N LEU A 103 -6.41 -14.77 -15.14
CA LEU A 103 -7.79 -15.09 -15.54
C LEU A 103 -8.35 -14.20 -16.66
N ILE A 104 -7.79 -13.02 -16.91
CA ILE A 104 -8.27 -12.12 -17.96
C ILE A 104 -7.60 -12.42 -19.29
N VAL A 105 -6.34 -12.85 -19.28
CA VAL A 105 -5.53 -13.05 -20.49
C VAL A 105 -5.62 -14.51 -20.96
N PRO A 106 -6.37 -14.84 -22.02
CA PRO A 106 -6.61 -16.22 -22.47
C PRO A 106 -5.35 -16.98 -22.93
N ALA A 107 -4.26 -16.27 -23.19
CA ALA A 107 -2.98 -16.88 -23.51
C ALA A 107 -2.26 -17.47 -22.28
N LEU A 108 -2.58 -16.98 -21.06
CA LEU A 108 -1.95 -17.40 -19.81
C LEU A 108 -2.71 -18.56 -19.13
N HIS A 109 -4.03 -18.60 -19.28
CA HIS A 109 -4.89 -19.67 -18.75
C HIS A 109 -5.65 -20.34 -19.91
N ARG A 110 -5.65 -21.67 -19.96
CA ARG A 110 -6.41 -22.47 -20.95
C ARG A 110 -7.59 -23.15 -20.30
#